data_AF-A0A928EJ01-F1
#
_entry.id   AF-A0A928EJ01-F1
#
_cell.length_a   1.000
_cell.length_b   1.000
_cell.length_c   1.000
_cell.angle_alpha   90.00
_cell.angle_beta   90.00
_cell.angle_gamma   90.00
#
_symmetry.space_group_name_H-M   'P 1'
#
loop_
_entity.id
_entity.type
_entity.pdbx_description
1 polymer ?
#
loop_
_entity_poly.entity_id
_entity_poly.type
_entity_poly.pdbx_seq_one_letter_code
_entity_poly.pdbx_strand_id
1 'polypeptide(L)'
;MAKRKYTPSLAREMYCFFRGFDDLGAPSVAKFAASIGVTSAEIEKFRRHKEFDRAYRECCEIKRDYLIDRALSKRFDAGFVKFLLSSEDEKSSSEDRESLNITLTVAE
;
A
#
# COMPACT_ATOMS: atom_id res chain seq x y z
N MET A 1 -21.00 -10.16 12.96
CA MET A 1 -20.02 -9.04 12.95
C MET A 1 -20.74 -7.78 12.53
N ALA A 2 -20.69 -6.72 13.35
CA ALA A 2 -21.36 -5.46 13.05
C ALA A 2 -20.67 -4.79 11.85
N LYS A 3 -21.42 -4.53 10.77
CA LYS A 3 -20.92 -3.77 9.62
C LYS A 3 -20.66 -2.34 10.07
N ARG A 4 -19.39 -2.00 10.31
CA ARG A 4 -19.02 -0.61 10.61
C ARG A 4 -19.29 0.21 9.35
N LYS A 5 -20.18 1.20 9.46
CA LYS A 5 -20.47 2.13 8.36
C LYS A 5 -19.31 3.11 8.21
N TYR A 6 -19.12 3.62 6.99
CA TYR A 6 -18.18 4.70 6.74
C TYR A 6 -18.51 5.90 7.64
N THR A 7 -17.47 6.47 8.26
CA THR A 7 -17.49 7.71 9.01
C THR A 7 -16.43 8.63 8.40
N PRO A 8 -16.67 9.95 8.28
CA PRO A 8 -15.65 10.86 7.74
C PRO A 8 -14.33 10.85 8.53
N SER A 9 -14.39 10.47 9.81
CA SER A 9 -13.20 10.31 10.67
C SER A 9 -12.26 9.20 10.20
N LEU A 10 -12.76 8.18 9.48
CA LEU A 10 -11.97 7.02 9.04
C LEU A 10 -10.78 7.43 8.15
N ALA A 11 -10.94 8.45 7.32
CA ALA A 11 -9.85 8.96 6.49
C ALA A 11 -8.69 9.49 7.33
N ARG A 12 -9.00 10.26 8.38
CA ARG A 12 -8.02 10.80 9.32
C ARG A 12 -7.41 9.71 10.20
N GLU A 13 -8.23 8.78 10.69
CA GLU A 13 -7.77 7.64 11.49
C GLU A 13 -6.77 6.77 10.70
N MET A 14 -7.04 6.51 9.42
CA MET A 14 -6.14 5.76 8.55
C MET A 14 -4.81 6.51 8.34
N TYR A 15 -4.87 7.82 8.07
CA TYR A 15 -3.66 8.62 7.91
C TYR A 15 -2.78 8.62 9.16
N CYS A 16 -3.38 8.82 10.34
CA CYS A 16 -2.68 8.75 11.63
C CYS A 16 -2.08 7.36 11.86
N PHE A 17 -2.78 6.29 11.49
CA PHE A 17 -2.28 4.92 11.61
C PHE A 17 -1.03 4.69 10.76
N PHE A 18 -1.00 5.16 9.51
CA PHE A 18 0.16 4.99 8.63
C PHE A 18 1.36 5.85 9.01
N ARG A 19 1.14 7.03 9.61
CA ARG A 19 2.19 7.94 10.09
C ARG A 19 2.80 7.53 11.43
N GLY A 20 2.04 6.90 12.32
CA GLY A 20 2.47 6.54 13.69
C GLY A 20 3.28 5.25 13.79
N PHE A 21 3.84 4.74 12.69
CA PHE A 21 4.47 3.42 12.63
C PHE A 21 5.97 3.50 12.89
N ASP A 22 6.39 3.40 14.15
CA ASP A 22 7.83 3.40 14.47
C ASP A 22 8.44 1.99 14.65
N ASP A 23 7.72 0.98 15.16
CA ASP A 23 8.41 -0.26 15.61
C ASP A 23 7.79 -1.63 15.21
N LEU A 24 6.64 -1.69 14.53
CA LEU A 24 5.92 -2.96 14.26
C LEU A 24 5.97 -3.43 12.78
N GLY A 25 6.97 -2.98 12.02
CA GLY A 25 7.15 -3.29 10.58
C GLY A 25 6.33 -2.38 9.66
N ALA A 26 6.24 -2.69 8.36
CA ALA A 26 5.57 -1.79 7.41
C ALA A 26 4.07 -1.60 7.76
N PRO A 27 3.55 -0.35 7.72
CA PRO A 27 2.11 -0.11 7.81
C PRO A 27 1.39 -0.75 6.62
N SER A 28 0.21 -1.30 6.86
CA SER A 28 -0.58 -1.93 5.79
C SER A 28 -2.08 -1.74 6.01
N VAL A 29 -2.82 -1.73 4.90
CA VAL A 29 -4.28 -1.63 4.88
C VAL A 29 -4.92 -2.79 5.66
N ALA A 30 -4.34 -3.98 5.60
CA ALA A 30 -4.82 -5.14 6.37
C ALA A 30 -4.67 -4.94 7.88
N LYS A 31 -3.55 -4.36 8.33
CA LYS A 31 -3.33 -4.03 9.75
C LYS A 31 -4.30 -2.95 10.22
N PHE A 32 -4.55 -1.93 9.40
CA PHE A 32 -5.56 -0.92 9.68
C PHE A 32 -6.96 -1.52 9.75
N ALA A 33 -7.35 -2.34 8.76
CA ALA A 33 -8.65 -3.01 8.74
C ALA A 33 -8.87 -3.83 10.03
N ALA A 34 -7.85 -4.59 10.45
CA ALA A 34 -7.88 -5.33 11.70
C ALA A 34 -8.03 -4.42 12.93
N SER A 35 -7.35 -3.26 12.98
CA SER A 35 -7.41 -2.35 14.13
C SER A 35 -8.79 -1.71 14.31
N ILE A 36 -9.53 -1.49 13.21
CA ILE A 36 -10.88 -0.94 13.25
C ILE A 36 -11.99 -2.00 13.21
N GLY A 37 -11.62 -3.29 13.20
CA GLY A 37 -12.53 -4.43 13.25
C GLY A 37 -13.29 -4.69 11.94
N VAL A 38 -12.70 -4.37 10.80
CA VAL A 38 -13.30 -4.59 9.46
C VAL A 38 -12.38 -5.44 8.58
N THR A 39 -12.92 -5.89 7.45
CA THR A 39 -12.15 -6.63 6.44
C THR A 39 -11.53 -5.68 5.41
N SER A 40 -10.45 -6.10 4.75
CA SER A 40 -9.84 -5.34 3.64
C SER A 40 -10.84 -5.09 2.50
N ALA A 41 -11.78 -6.02 2.28
CA ALA A 41 -12.85 -5.86 1.29
C ALA A 41 -13.85 -4.75 1.68
N GLU A 42 -14.01 -4.46 2.98
CA GLU A 42 -14.80 -3.33 3.45
C GLU A 42 -14.07 -2.00 3.30
N ILE A 43 -12.75 -1.99 3.54
CA ILE A 43 -11.90 -0.82 3.23
C ILE A 43 -12.03 -0.43 1.75
N GLU A 44 -12.01 -1.41 0.85
CA GLU A 44 -12.13 -1.17 -0.59
C GLU A 44 -13.49 -0.54 -0.95
N LYS A 45 -14.56 -0.87 -0.21
CA LYS A 45 -15.87 -0.22 -0.39
C LYS A 45 -15.84 1.24 0.05
N PHE A 46 -15.02 1.61 1.03
CA PHE A 46 -14.90 2.99 1.50
C PHE A 46 -14.18 3.90 0.49
N ARG A 47 -13.38 3.34 -0.43
CA ARG A 47 -12.76 4.10 -1.53
C ARG A 47 -13.76 4.74 -2.50
N ARG A 48 -15.04 4.38 -2.44
CA ARG A 48 -16.11 5.11 -3.16
C ARG A 48 -16.26 6.55 -2.66
N HIS A 49 -15.80 6.86 -1.44
CA HIS A 49 -15.79 8.21 -0.90
C HIS A 49 -14.48 8.92 -1.24
N LYS A 50 -14.58 10.08 -1.90
CA LYS A 50 -13.41 10.83 -2.41
C LYS A 50 -12.36 11.16 -1.34
N GLU A 51 -12.80 11.55 -0.15
CA GLU A 51 -11.89 11.90 0.95
C GLU A 51 -11.11 10.68 1.45
N PHE A 52 -11.79 9.54 1.55
CA PHE A 52 -11.17 8.29 1.96
C PHE A 52 -10.19 7.77 0.90
N ASP A 53 -10.57 7.83 -0.38
CA ASP A 53 -9.68 7.41 -1.47
C ASP A 53 -8.43 8.30 -1.60
N ARG A 54 -8.56 9.60 -1.33
CA ARG A 54 -7.40 10.49 -1.23
C ARG A 54 -6.47 10.05 -0.10
N ALA A 55 -7.00 9.88 1.11
CA ALA A 55 -6.20 9.42 2.25
C ALA A 55 -5.58 8.04 1.99
N TYR A 56 -6.30 7.15 1.29
CA TYR A 56 -5.81 5.82 0.90
C TYR A 56 -4.59 5.90 0.01
N ARG A 57 -4.63 6.76 -1.02
CA ARG A 57 -3.49 6.98 -1.91
C ARG A 57 -2.28 7.54 -1.18
N GLU A 58 -2.49 8.55 -0.33
CA GLU A 58 -1.40 9.12 0.49
C GLU A 58 -0.79 8.06 1.44
N CYS A 59 -1.59 7.16 2.00
CA CYS A 59 -1.11 6.05 2.83
C CYS A 59 -0.31 5.02 2.02
N CYS A 60 -0.70 4.74 0.77
CA CYS A 60 0.08 3.89 -0.12
C CYS A 60 1.44 4.48 -0.44
N GLU A 61 1.54 5.80 -0.63
CA GLU A 61 2.81 6.51 -0.81
C GLU A 61 3.69 6.40 0.44
N ILE A 62 3.15 6.66 1.64
CA ILE A 62 3.88 6.48 2.91
C ILE A 62 4.42 5.04 3.06
N LYS A 63 3.59 4.04 2.72
CA LYS A 63 4.01 2.64 2.74
C LYS A 63 5.12 2.37 1.73
N ARG A 64 5.00 2.93 0.51
CA ARG A 64 6.01 2.80 -0.54
C ARG A 64 7.35 3.35 -0.08
N ASP A 65 7.35 4.57 0.45
CA ASP A 65 8.54 5.27 0.92
C ASP A 65 9.18 4.51 2.09
N TYR A 66 8.38 4.04 3.07
CA TYR A 66 8.88 3.16 4.14
C TYR A 66 9.62 1.93 3.60
N LEU A 67 9.06 1.29 2.57
CA LEU A 67 9.64 0.07 2.05
C LEU A 67 10.89 0.34 1.20
N ILE A 68 10.94 1.44 0.47
CA ILE A 68 12.14 1.89 -0.25
C ILE A 68 13.24 2.22 0.75
N ASP A 69 12.94 3.08 1.73
CA ASP A 69 13.95 3.63 2.65
C ASP A 69 14.43 2.62 3.69
N ARG A 70 13.55 1.73 4.18
CA ARG A 70 13.89 0.79 5.28
C ARG A 70 13.95 -0.67 4.88
N ALA A 71 13.18 -1.13 3.90
CA ALA A 71 13.14 -2.55 3.54
C ALA A 71 14.18 -2.89 2.47
N LEU A 72 14.23 -2.14 1.37
CA LEU A 72 15.21 -2.34 0.30
C LEU A 72 16.65 -2.03 0.73
N SER A 73 16.84 -1.10 1.66
CA SER A 73 18.16 -0.75 2.20
C SER A 73 18.77 -1.82 3.12
N LYS A 74 17.96 -2.73 3.68
CA LYS A 74 18.42 -3.78 4.61
C LYS A 74 18.60 -5.15 3.95
N ARG A 75 17.82 -5.48 2.93
CA ARG A 75 17.95 -6.70 2.13
C ARG A 75 17.25 -6.50 0.78
N PHE A 76 17.98 -6.67 -0.31
CA PHE A 76 17.38 -6.66 -1.64
C PHE A 76 16.42 -7.85 -1.78
N ASP A 77 15.16 -7.56 -2.13
CA ASP A 77 14.12 -8.56 -2.39
C ASP A 77 13.49 -8.27 -3.76
N ALA A 78 13.73 -9.16 -4.72
CA ALA A 78 13.25 -9.04 -6.10
C ALA A 78 11.72 -9.14 -6.22
N GLY A 79 11.06 -9.91 -5.34
CA GLY A 79 9.60 -9.97 -5.28
C GLY A 79 9.01 -8.65 -4.80
N PHE A 80 9.73 -7.97 -3.90
CA PHE A 80 9.35 -6.66 -3.40
C PHE A 80 9.51 -5.54 -4.45
N VAL A 81 10.58 -5.56 -5.24
CA VAL A 81 10.76 -4.65 -6.40
C VAL A 81 9.65 -4.86 -7.43
N LYS A 82 9.27 -6.11 -7.71
CA LYS A 82 8.16 -6.41 -8.62
C LYS A 82 6.82 -5.86 -8.11
N PHE A 83 6.55 -5.96 -6.82
CA PHE A 83 5.35 -5.35 -6.20
C PHE A 83 5.31 -3.82 -6.33
N LEU A 84 6.46 -3.14 -6.14
CA LEU A 84 6.57 -1.70 -6.34
C LEU A 84 6.27 -1.30 -7.78
N LEU A 85 6.90 -1.97 -8.75
CA LEU A 85 6.76 -1.66 -10.17
C LEU A 85 5.34 -1.98 -10.69
N SER A 86 4.74 -3.09 -10.26
CA SER A 86 3.36 -3.44 -10.64
C SER A 86 2.30 -2.48 -10.07
N SER A 87 2.63 -1.67 -9.05
CA SER A 87 1.72 -0.63 -8.54
C SER A 87 1.76 0.65 -9.37
N GLU A 88 2.79 0.83 -10.21
CA GLU A 88 2.90 1.96 -11.15
C GLU A 88 2.17 1.69 -12.48
N ASP A 89 2.05 0.41 -12.88
CA ASP A 89 1.34 -0.02 -14.10
C ASP A 89 -0.18 0.22 -14.06
N GLU A 90 -0.81 0.36 -12.89
CA GLU A 90 -2.24 0.74 -12.82
C GLU A 90 -2.49 2.23 -13.19
N LYS A 91 -1.43 3.01 -13.47
CA LYS A 91 -1.53 4.36 -14.03
C LYS A 91 -1.25 4.41 -15.55
N SER A 92 -0.75 3.35 -16.17
CA SER A 92 -0.65 3.24 -17.63
C SER A 92 -1.78 2.37 -18.16
N SER A 93 -2.83 3.04 -18.62
CA SER A 93 -3.80 2.46 -19.53
C SER A 93 -3.10 1.63 -20.62
N SER A 94 -3.57 0.40 -20.77
CA SER A 94 -3.75 -0.35 -22.01
C SER A 94 -2.65 -0.27 -23.07
N GLU A 95 -2.14 -1.44 -23.45
CA GLU A 95 -1.20 -1.70 -24.57
C GLU A 95 0.27 -1.72 -24.14
N ASP A 96 0.71 -2.86 -23.59
CA ASP A 96 1.94 -3.56 -23.96
C ASP A 96 2.32 -4.55 -22.85
N ARG A 97 1.76 -5.75 -22.95
CA ARG A 97 2.20 -6.93 -22.18
C ARG A 97 3.51 -7.47 -22.74
N GLU A 98 4.54 -6.65 -22.83
CA GLU A 98 5.89 -7.20 -23.02
C GLU A 98 6.42 -7.67 -21.66
N SER A 99 6.61 -8.98 -21.58
CA SER A 99 7.17 -9.63 -20.41
C SER A 99 8.61 -9.17 -20.26
N LEU A 100 8.85 -8.20 -19.36
CA LEU A 100 10.18 -7.73 -19.02
C LEU A 100 10.99 -8.88 -18.39
N ASN A 101 11.72 -9.61 -19.23
CA ASN A 101 12.76 -10.55 -18.83
C ASN A 101 13.98 -9.74 -18.38
N ILE A 102 14.06 -9.46 -17.08
CA ILE A 102 15.20 -8.78 -16.48
C ILE A 102 16.30 -9.83 -16.23
N THR A 103 17.33 -9.84 -17.08
CA THR A 103 18.54 -10.64 -16.86
C THR A 103 19.49 -9.86 -15.95
N LEU A 104 19.72 -10.36 -14.73
CA LEU A 104 20.59 -9.72 -13.75
C LEU A 104 22.02 -10.24 -13.93
N THR A 105 22.93 -9.40 -14.44
CA THR A 105 24.36 -9.71 -14.52
C THR A 105 25.06 -9.30 -13.23
N VAL A 106 25.67 -10.26 -12.54
CA VAL A 106 26.56 -10.01 -11.39
C VAL A 106 27.97 -9.79 -11.94
N ALA A 107 28.55 -8.62 -11.69
CA ALA A 107 29.97 -8.39 -11.95
C ALA A 107 30.79 -8.93 -10.76
N GLU A 108 31.82 -9.72 -11.06
CA GLU A 108 32.78 -10.31 -10.11
C GLU A 108 33.63 -9.27 -9.35
#